data_AF-A0A2V4VCV9-F1
#
_entry.id   AF-A0A2V4VCV9-F1
#
_cell.length_a   1.000
_cell.length_b   1.000
_cell.length_c   1.000
_cell.angle_alpha   90.00
_cell.angle_beta   90.00
_cell.angle_gamma   90.00
#
_symmetry.space_group_name_H-M   'P 1'
#
loop_
_entity.id
_entity.type
_entity.pdbx_description
1 polymer ?
#
loop_
_entity_poly.entity_id
_entity_poly.type
_entity_poly.pdbx_seq_one_letter_code
_entity_poly.pdbx_strand_id
1 'polypeptide(L)'
;MSVRINQSRTSSAKSHKELVDIGIRTHDEIDSYLAELDKARGSAVDIGERISVIEKSANENQLMITNHDQRLHDVEIQVKSHATRLEDAQQDVLMARSDINILAQYHKDQEKRLTLVETEIDEARGAESSLHHRLDTLENSVELSGKQSIQDLGVSHPVYLSSSNSVQVTIHAGRASINKIIVDQFSQTYIISDISENTTYYIFLHENGTFSHSTDQKEPLDAIIIGGLDIGLSPTTSLTTLDFRYFLTKGSVEQDISELGGRVSELETTVADQVSDVAKHETKINEMKPKLEKFSEEVNQSRQDKNGVVYDALKDRLDNMQSRLELAESRGTIEHQSVFHYTSSPNSRLSMVRDFQIPRYVIGANSTEVFLDGIRMDVGDDYIEYSDTVIRFTFDVPKEARVTVISRGSIINTTSTTDYTYYPDGKVHLEQIHGGINRKIEHFYTPEGLLEKQEITESSGQVKTIEYQRDVAGKVLREVNNGADYYVLQGGATFDDTDLRRRLTFLEGTGLELDVVYRYFPNGDVESEEIFTAEETPQLLKKNLFIYNADGTVKTETVIYDGQGVQKIFEYDGSGNIKHVKIRKVVI
;
A
#
# COMPACT_ATOMS: atom_id res chain seq x y z
N MET A 1 97.70 -17.67 82.01
CA MET A 1 98.33 -18.92 81.53
C MET A 1 97.25 -19.87 81.06
N SER A 2 97.22 -20.04 79.73
CA SER A 2 96.93 -21.24 78.95
C SER A 2 96.29 -22.51 79.58
N VAL A 3 95.37 -23.06 78.76
CA VAL A 3 95.02 -24.49 78.50
C VAL A 3 93.86 -25.10 79.30
N ARG A 4 92.79 -25.53 78.59
CA ARG A 4 92.55 -26.96 78.22
C ARG A 4 91.43 -27.12 77.20
N ILE A 5 91.81 -27.58 76.00
CA ILE A 5 90.93 -28.21 75.02
C ILE A 5 90.80 -29.69 75.41
N ASN A 6 89.58 -30.20 75.42
CA ASN A 6 89.30 -31.63 75.51
C ASN A 6 88.79 -32.10 74.14
N GLN A 7 89.58 -32.92 73.46
CA GLN A 7 89.14 -33.70 72.30
C GLN A 7 88.62 -35.05 72.80
N SER A 8 87.31 -35.30 72.68
CA SER A 8 86.78 -36.65 72.60
C SER A 8 86.22 -36.86 71.19
N ARG A 9 86.87 -37.74 70.44
CA ARG A 9 86.44 -38.17 69.09
C ARG A 9 85.31 -39.18 69.20
N THR A 10 84.22 -38.94 68.47
CA THR A 10 83.52 -39.94 67.63
C THR A 10 82.72 -39.20 66.55
N SER A 11 83.19 -39.33 65.30
CA SER A 11 82.45 -39.41 64.02
C SER A 11 80.98 -38.94 63.96
N SER A 12 80.50 -38.12 63.04
CA SER A 12 80.99 -37.67 61.73
C SER A 12 80.55 -36.22 61.50
N ALA A 13 81.46 -35.37 61.01
CA ALA A 13 81.05 -34.10 60.42
C ALA A 13 80.38 -34.42 59.09
N LYS A 14 79.06 -34.24 59.00
CA LYS A 14 78.34 -34.30 57.73
C LYS A 14 78.89 -33.20 56.82
N SER A 15 79.43 -33.63 55.68
CA SER A 15 79.90 -32.75 54.61
C SER A 15 78.79 -31.77 54.23
N HIS A 16 79.13 -30.51 53.89
CA HIS A 16 78.18 -29.55 53.30
C HIS A 16 77.50 -30.06 52.02
N LYS A 17 77.97 -31.19 51.47
CA LYS A 17 77.33 -31.91 50.37
C LYS A 17 76.07 -32.69 50.77
N GLU A 18 75.83 -32.92 52.07
CA GLU A 18 74.60 -33.58 52.57
C GLU A 18 73.41 -32.61 52.79
N LEU A 19 73.60 -31.30 52.61
CA LEU A 19 72.52 -30.31 52.66
C LEU A 19 71.99 -29.93 51.26
N VAL A 20 72.52 -30.55 50.20
CA VAL A 20 72.16 -30.22 48.81
C VAL A 20 70.80 -30.82 48.40
N ASP A 21 70.31 -31.84 49.10
CA ASP A 21 69.05 -32.54 48.75
C ASP A 21 68.09 -32.66 49.95
N ILE A 22 67.77 -31.54 50.61
CA ILE A 22 66.67 -31.50 51.61
C ILE A 22 65.36 -31.04 50.97
N GLY A 23 65.41 -30.58 49.71
CA GLY A 23 64.24 -30.30 48.90
C GLY A 23 63.80 -31.56 48.15
N ILE A 24 62.51 -31.87 48.21
CA ILE A 24 61.91 -32.99 47.44
C ILE A 24 61.95 -32.69 45.93
N ARG A 25 62.22 -31.44 45.56
CA ARG A 25 62.24 -30.95 44.17
C ARG A 25 63.61 -30.45 43.78
N THR A 26 63.99 -30.69 42.54
CA THR A 26 65.26 -30.25 41.98
C THR A 26 65.27 -28.75 41.75
N HIS A 27 66.46 -28.15 41.64
CA HIS A 27 66.59 -26.72 41.29
C HIS A 27 65.92 -26.40 39.95
N ASP A 28 66.02 -27.29 38.96
CA ASP A 28 65.38 -27.12 37.66
C ASP A 28 63.85 -27.12 37.75
N GLU A 29 63.27 -27.96 38.64
CA GLU A 29 61.84 -27.94 38.91
C GLU A 29 61.40 -26.63 39.57
N ILE A 30 62.18 -26.13 40.55
CA ILE A 30 61.90 -24.87 41.22
C ILE A 30 61.96 -23.70 40.22
N ASP A 31 62.98 -23.66 39.37
CA ASP A 31 63.14 -22.61 38.36
C ASP A 31 62.03 -22.69 37.30
N SER A 32 61.56 -23.89 36.94
CA SER A 32 60.39 -24.08 36.07
C SER A 32 59.11 -23.53 36.72
N TYR A 33 58.89 -23.77 38.02
CA TYR A 33 57.73 -23.20 38.72
C TYR A 33 57.82 -21.69 38.89
N LEU A 34 59.01 -21.14 39.09
CA LEU A 34 59.24 -19.70 39.13
C LEU A 34 58.99 -19.06 37.76
N ALA A 35 59.44 -19.69 36.67
CA ALA A 35 59.17 -19.23 35.32
C ALA A 35 57.67 -19.31 34.95
N GLU A 36 56.97 -20.34 35.42
CA GLU A 36 55.52 -20.47 35.27
C GLU A 36 54.78 -19.37 36.06
N LEU A 37 55.23 -19.06 37.27
CA LEU A 37 54.70 -17.98 38.09
C LEU A 37 54.95 -16.60 37.46
N ASP A 38 56.14 -16.34 36.92
CA ASP A 38 56.45 -15.08 36.23
C ASP A 38 55.67 -14.94 34.92
N LYS A 39 55.50 -16.04 34.17
CA LYS A 39 54.66 -16.08 32.97
C LYS A 39 53.17 -15.86 33.30
N ALA A 40 52.68 -16.43 34.41
CA ALA A 40 51.32 -16.23 34.89
C ALA A 40 51.10 -14.82 35.50
N ARG A 41 52.16 -14.18 36.01
CA ARG A 41 52.12 -12.81 36.53
C ARG A 41 52.02 -11.75 35.42
N GLY A 42 52.61 -12.01 34.26
CA GLY A 42 52.62 -11.06 33.14
C GLY A 42 53.39 -9.78 33.47
N SER A 43 53.04 -8.66 32.83
CA SER A 43 53.77 -7.38 32.95
C SER A 43 53.40 -6.52 34.18
N ALA A 44 52.49 -6.98 35.04
CA ALA A 44 52.06 -6.24 36.24
C ALA A 44 53.04 -6.45 37.40
N VAL A 45 53.41 -5.37 38.09
CA VAL A 45 54.52 -5.37 39.06
C VAL A 45 54.10 -6.00 40.40
N ASP A 46 52.80 -5.98 40.75
CA ASP A 46 52.24 -6.59 41.97
C ASP A 46 50.72 -6.89 41.84
N ILE A 47 50.20 -7.81 42.68
CA ILE A 47 48.78 -8.22 42.77
C ILE A 47 47.85 -7.03 43.09
N GLY A 48 48.29 -6.07 43.89
CA GLY A 48 47.53 -4.87 44.25
C GLY A 48 47.17 -4.01 43.04
N GLU A 49 48.09 -3.87 42.08
CA GLU A 49 47.84 -3.13 40.83
C GLU A 49 46.77 -3.84 39.97
N ARG A 50 46.81 -5.18 39.90
CA ARG A 50 45.79 -5.97 39.20
C ARG A 50 44.41 -5.84 39.84
N ILE A 51 44.35 -5.88 41.18
CA ILE A 51 43.09 -5.69 41.91
C ILE A 51 42.53 -4.30 41.64
N SER A 52 43.37 -3.25 41.65
CA SER A 52 42.92 -1.89 41.38
C SER A 52 42.36 -1.70 39.96
N VAL A 53 42.98 -2.32 38.95
CA VAL A 53 42.46 -2.31 37.57
C VAL A 53 41.11 -3.02 37.48
N ILE A 54 40.96 -4.16 38.16
CA ILE A 54 39.71 -4.92 38.20
C ILE A 54 38.61 -4.11 38.91
N GLU A 55 38.90 -3.48 40.05
CA GLU A 55 37.96 -2.63 40.78
C GLU A 55 37.53 -1.43 39.96
N LYS A 56 38.46 -0.79 39.24
CA LYS A 56 38.14 0.31 38.35
C LYS A 56 37.20 -0.14 37.23
N SER A 57 37.51 -1.26 36.57
CA SER A 57 36.65 -1.82 35.52
C SER A 57 35.28 -2.25 36.06
N ALA A 58 35.22 -2.83 37.27
CA ALA A 58 33.97 -3.20 37.91
C ALA A 58 33.10 -1.97 38.23
N ASN A 59 33.70 -0.88 38.72
CA ASN A 59 33.00 0.38 38.97
C ASN A 59 32.50 1.04 37.68
N GLU A 60 33.31 1.02 36.61
CA GLU A 60 32.91 1.51 35.28
C GLU A 60 31.73 0.69 34.72
N ASN A 61 31.79 -0.64 34.85
CA ASN A 61 30.71 -1.54 34.45
C ASN A 61 29.42 -1.29 35.26
N GLN A 62 29.54 -1.08 36.58
CA GLN A 62 28.39 -0.76 37.43
C GLN A 62 27.69 0.54 37.01
N LEU A 63 28.47 1.56 36.63
CA LEU A 63 27.94 2.82 36.12
C LEU A 63 27.21 2.61 34.78
N MET A 64 27.75 1.80 33.88
CA MET A 64 27.09 1.46 32.60
C MET A 64 25.79 0.70 32.82
N ILE A 65 25.75 -0.25 33.75
CA ILE A 65 24.52 -1.00 34.09
C ILE A 65 23.45 -0.05 34.61
N THR A 66 23.81 0.88 35.51
CA THR A 66 22.86 1.86 36.04
C THR A 66 22.32 2.79 34.93
N ASN A 67 23.16 3.18 33.97
CA ASN A 67 22.74 3.95 32.81
C ASN A 67 21.77 3.14 31.91
N HIS A 68 22.08 1.86 31.67
CA HIS A 68 21.20 0.97 30.91
C HIS A 68 19.84 0.77 31.59
N ASP A 69 19.80 0.61 32.91
CA ASP A 69 18.55 0.50 33.66
C ASP A 69 17.68 1.76 33.51
N GLN A 70 18.30 2.95 33.59
CA GLN A 70 17.58 4.21 33.37
C GLN A 70 17.05 4.30 31.94
N ARG A 71 17.85 3.93 30.93
CA ARG A 71 17.42 3.92 29.52
C ARG A 71 16.28 2.94 29.28
N LEU A 72 16.31 1.77 29.92
CA LEU A 72 15.22 0.79 29.85
C LEU A 72 13.95 1.36 30.46
N HIS A 73 14.05 2.01 31.62
CA HIS A 73 12.90 2.66 32.26
C HIS A 73 12.27 3.76 31.38
N ASP A 74 13.10 4.60 30.76
CA ASP A 74 12.61 5.65 29.86
C ASP A 74 11.92 5.07 28.62
N VAL A 75 12.46 3.97 28.07
CA VAL A 75 11.84 3.24 26.96
C VAL A 75 10.50 2.61 27.38
N GLU A 76 10.40 2.04 28.59
CA GLU A 76 9.13 1.49 29.10
C GLU A 76 8.05 2.58 29.21
N ILE A 77 8.40 3.79 29.63
CA ILE A 77 7.48 4.93 29.69
C ILE A 77 7.01 5.30 28.27
N GLN A 78 7.92 5.36 27.30
CA GLN A 78 7.58 5.65 25.91
C GLN A 78 6.69 4.58 25.29
N VAL A 79 6.98 3.29 25.52
CA VAL A 79 6.18 2.17 25.03
C VAL A 79 4.76 2.23 25.59
N LYS A 80 4.60 2.51 26.90
CA LYS A 80 3.28 2.69 27.50
C LYS A 80 2.51 3.85 26.87
N SER A 81 3.18 4.99 26.64
CA SER A 81 2.55 6.14 25.97
C SER A 81 2.12 5.82 24.54
N HIS A 82 2.96 5.10 23.78
CA HIS A 82 2.63 4.68 22.42
C HIS A 82 1.49 3.66 22.38
N ALA A 83 1.41 2.75 23.36
CA ALA A 83 0.31 1.81 23.48
C ALA A 83 -1.03 2.53 23.64
N THR A 84 -1.10 3.54 24.52
CA THR A 84 -2.31 4.35 24.71
C THR A 84 -2.70 5.09 23.43
N ARG A 85 -1.73 5.72 22.74
CA ARG A 85 -1.98 6.40 21.46
C ARG A 85 -2.48 5.45 20.37
N LEU A 86 -2.03 4.19 20.38
CA LEU A 86 -2.47 3.18 19.44
C LEU A 86 -3.90 2.73 19.73
N GLU A 87 -4.28 2.58 21.00
CA GLU A 87 -5.66 2.31 21.41
C GLU A 87 -6.61 3.44 20.99
N ASP A 88 -6.22 4.70 21.20
CA ASP A 88 -6.99 5.87 20.75
C ASP A 88 -7.17 5.87 19.23
N ALA A 89 -6.08 5.63 18.48
CA ALA A 89 -6.14 5.58 17.01
C ALA A 89 -7.00 4.41 16.50
N GLN A 90 -6.97 3.26 17.16
CA GLN A 90 -7.87 2.14 16.84
C GLN A 90 -9.33 2.51 17.04
N GLN A 91 -9.64 3.23 18.12
CA GLN A 91 -10.99 3.70 18.41
C GLN A 91 -11.48 4.72 17.36
N ASP A 92 -10.62 5.66 16.96
CA ASP A 92 -10.92 6.63 15.91
C ASP A 92 -11.21 5.96 14.56
N VAL A 93 -10.44 4.93 14.20
CA VAL A 93 -10.67 4.16 12.97
C VAL A 93 -12.01 3.42 13.02
N LEU A 94 -12.40 2.89 14.17
CA LEU A 94 -13.71 2.24 14.34
C LEU A 94 -14.86 3.25 14.18
N MET A 95 -14.72 4.46 14.74
CA MET A 95 -15.71 5.53 14.55
C MET A 95 -15.80 5.96 13.08
N ALA A 96 -14.67 6.22 12.42
CA ALA A 96 -14.64 6.60 11.01
C ALA A 96 -15.27 5.54 10.11
N ARG A 97 -15.05 4.25 10.40
CA ARG A 97 -15.70 3.15 9.68
C ARG A 97 -17.22 3.15 9.85
N SER A 98 -17.70 3.46 11.06
CA SER A 98 -19.13 3.61 11.32
C SER A 98 -19.72 4.75 10.49
N ASP A 99 -19.06 5.91 10.45
CA ASP A 99 -19.52 7.08 9.68
C ASP A 99 -19.55 6.80 8.17
N ILE A 100 -18.54 6.10 7.64
CA ILE A 100 -18.50 5.67 6.24
C ILE A 100 -19.69 4.76 5.91
N ASN A 101 -20.06 3.84 6.80
CA ASN A 101 -21.24 2.98 6.59
C ASN A 101 -22.54 3.80 6.57
N ILE A 102 -22.67 4.81 7.43
CA ILE A 102 -23.83 5.72 7.44
C ILE A 102 -23.90 6.51 6.12
N LEU A 103 -22.78 7.07 5.67
CA LEU A 103 -22.69 7.81 4.41
C LEU A 103 -23.01 6.92 3.19
N ALA A 104 -22.53 5.68 3.16
CA ALA A 104 -22.85 4.73 2.10
C ALA A 104 -24.35 4.43 2.04
N GLN A 105 -25.01 4.34 3.20
CA GLN A 105 -26.45 4.16 3.27
C GLN A 105 -27.21 5.38 2.73
N TYR A 106 -26.78 6.59 3.09
CA TYR A 106 -27.37 7.82 2.55
C TYR A 106 -27.18 7.95 1.04
N HIS A 107 -26.02 7.59 0.51
CA HIS A 107 -25.78 7.57 -0.93
C HIS A 107 -26.75 6.64 -1.66
N LYS A 108 -26.92 5.41 -1.14
CA LYS A 108 -27.88 4.44 -1.69
C LYS A 108 -29.32 4.94 -1.66
N ASP A 109 -29.71 5.66 -0.61
CA ASP A 109 -31.04 6.25 -0.52
C ASP A 109 -31.21 7.46 -1.46
N GLN A 110 -30.15 8.25 -1.69
CA GLN A 110 -30.15 9.30 -2.71
C GLN A 110 -30.27 8.73 -4.12
N GLU A 111 -29.54 7.66 -4.46
CA GLU A 111 -29.68 6.99 -5.77
C GLU A 111 -31.11 6.51 -5.99
N LYS A 112 -31.74 5.86 -5.01
CA LYS A 112 -33.16 5.46 -5.12
C LYS A 112 -34.08 6.64 -5.38
N ARG A 113 -33.87 7.76 -4.68
CA ARG A 113 -34.65 8.99 -4.88
C ARG A 113 -34.43 9.55 -6.28
N LEU A 114 -33.19 9.51 -6.79
CA LEU A 114 -32.87 9.96 -8.14
C LEU A 114 -33.57 9.09 -9.19
N THR A 115 -33.49 7.76 -9.05
CA THR A 115 -34.18 6.82 -9.94
C THR A 115 -35.70 6.98 -9.90
N LEU A 116 -36.27 7.25 -8.71
CA LEU A 116 -37.70 7.55 -8.59
C LEU A 116 -38.07 8.83 -9.34
N VAL A 117 -37.28 9.89 -9.19
CA VAL A 117 -37.47 11.15 -9.93
C VAL A 117 -37.30 10.96 -11.43
N GLU A 118 -36.31 10.17 -11.88
CA GLU A 118 -36.14 9.82 -13.29
C GLU A 118 -37.36 9.07 -13.82
N THR A 119 -37.89 8.12 -13.05
CA THR A 119 -39.10 7.38 -13.40
C THR A 119 -40.33 8.30 -13.44
N GLU A 120 -40.50 9.20 -12.45
CA GLU A 120 -41.57 10.19 -12.44
C GLU A 120 -41.46 11.18 -13.62
N ILE A 121 -40.24 11.59 -14.00
CA ILE A 121 -39.99 12.41 -15.19
C ILE A 121 -40.34 11.64 -16.46
N ASP A 122 -39.96 10.37 -16.57
CA ASP A 122 -40.27 9.55 -17.74
C ASP A 122 -41.77 9.24 -17.85
N GLU A 123 -42.46 9.00 -16.73
CA GLU A 123 -43.92 8.84 -16.66
C GLU A 123 -44.65 10.16 -16.97
N ALA A 124 -44.18 11.29 -16.43
CA ALA A 124 -44.72 12.62 -16.75
C ALA A 124 -44.47 13.03 -18.20
N ARG A 125 -43.41 12.49 -18.83
CA ARG A 125 -43.16 12.65 -20.28
C ARG A 125 -44.09 11.78 -21.12
N GLY A 126 -44.58 10.64 -20.62
CA GLY A 126 -45.51 9.76 -21.34
C GLY A 126 -45.06 9.43 -22.78
N ALA A 127 -46.01 9.03 -23.64
CA ALA A 127 -45.76 8.86 -25.07
C ALA A 127 -45.61 10.20 -25.83
N GLU A 128 -45.19 11.28 -25.15
CA GLU A 128 -44.89 12.55 -25.81
C GLU A 128 -43.47 12.50 -26.39
N SER A 129 -43.46 12.32 -27.71
CA SER A 129 -42.36 12.60 -28.64
C SER A 129 -41.34 13.61 -28.10
N SER A 130 -40.05 13.25 -28.24
CA SER A 130 -38.86 13.90 -27.68
C SER A 130 -38.92 15.44 -27.54
N LEU A 131 -38.09 15.99 -26.64
CA LEU A 131 -37.94 17.45 -26.45
C LEU A 131 -37.62 18.17 -27.77
N HIS A 132 -36.96 17.47 -28.69
CA HIS A 132 -36.72 17.89 -30.07
C HIS A 132 -38.02 17.96 -30.90
N HIS A 133 -38.92 16.99 -30.82
CA HIS A 133 -40.23 17.07 -31.48
C HIS A 133 -41.11 18.19 -30.91
N ARG A 134 -41.05 18.42 -29.59
CA ARG A 134 -41.75 19.56 -28.97
C ARG A 134 -41.17 20.89 -29.44
N LEU A 135 -39.84 20.99 -29.59
CA LEU A 135 -39.16 22.15 -30.17
C LEU A 135 -39.54 22.33 -31.64
N ASP A 136 -39.56 21.28 -32.46
CA ASP A 136 -39.96 21.35 -33.88
C ASP A 136 -41.44 21.74 -34.03
N THR A 137 -42.30 21.27 -33.12
CA THR A 137 -43.73 21.64 -33.11
C THR A 137 -43.89 23.10 -32.66
N LEU A 138 -43.10 23.54 -31.67
CA LEU A 138 -43.05 24.94 -31.26
C LEU A 138 -42.51 25.83 -32.38
N GLU A 139 -41.46 25.41 -33.07
CA GLU A 139 -40.82 26.16 -34.14
C GLU A 139 -41.75 26.27 -35.34
N ASN A 140 -42.44 25.19 -35.72
CA ASN A 140 -43.48 25.23 -36.75
C ASN A 140 -44.68 26.10 -36.37
N SER A 141 -45.14 26.05 -35.11
CA SER A 141 -46.24 26.91 -34.65
C SER A 141 -45.82 28.38 -34.55
N VAL A 142 -44.59 28.68 -34.14
CA VAL A 142 -44.00 30.02 -34.14
C VAL A 142 -43.77 30.52 -35.57
N GLU A 143 -43.32 29.69 -36.52
CA GLU A 143 -43.24 30.05 -37.94
C GLU A 143 -44.62 30.33 -38.55
N LEU A 144 -45.64 29.52 -38.21
CA LEU A 144 -47.02 29.73 -38.62
C LEU A 144 -47.59 31.05 -38.06
N SER A 145 -47.32 31.35 -36.78
CA SER A 145 -47.70 32.61 -36.14
C SER A 145 -46.91 33.81 -36.67
N GLY A 146 -45.63 33.64 -37.00
CA GLY A 146 -44.78 34.68 -37.58
C GLY A 146 -45.09 35.00 -39.05
N LYS A 147 -45.73 34.08 -39.78
CA LYS A 147 -46.23 34.27 -41.15
C LYS A 147 -47.62 34.93 -41.20
N GLN A 148 -48.32 35.04 -40.08
CA GLN A 148 -49.52 35.88 -39.98
C GLN A 148 -49.10 37.34 -39.78
N SER A 149 -49.50 38.22 -40.70
CA SER A 149 -49.41 39.67 -40.47
C SER A 149 -50.26 40.00 -39.26
N ILE A 150 -49.63 40.23 -38.10
CA ILE A 150 -50.29 40.79 -36.92
C ILE A 150 -50.68 42.21 -37.31
N GLN A 151 -51.93 42.40 -37.73
CA GLN A 151 -52.50 43.74 -37.86
C GLN A 151 -52.87 44.22 -36.45
N ASP A 152 -52.80 45.54 -36.25
CA ASP A 152 -53.24 46.15 -35.00
C ASP A 152 -54.74 45.89 -34.80
N LEU A 153 -55.18 45.60 -33.57
CA LEU A 153 -56.60 45.59 -33.22
C LEU A 153 -57.16 46.98 -33.53
N GLY A 154 -58.12 47.02 -34.46
CA GLY A 154 -58.72 48.26 -34.93
C GLY A 154 -60.09 48.00 -35.52
N VAL A 155 -60.84 49.09 -35.70
CA VAL A 155 -62.23 49.05 -36.17
C VAL A 155 -62.34 49.81 -37.48
N SER A 156 -62.95 49.20 -38.49
CA SER A 156 -63.10 49.80 -39.82
C SER A 156 -64.42 49.42 -40.50
N HIS A 157 -64.67 49.97 -41.69
CA HIS A 157 -65.80 49.64 -42.57
C HIS A 157 -67.18 49.69 -41.87
N PRO A 158 -67.61 50.85 -41.35
CA PRO A 158 -68.93 50.97 -40.75
C PRO A 158 -70.03 50.91 -41.82
N VAL A 159 -71.02 50.04 -41.62
CA VAL A 159 -72.17 49.87 -42.52
C VAL A 159 -73.46 50.01 -41.71
N TYR A 160 -74.30 51.00 -42.08
CA TYR A 160 -75.61 51.18 -41.45
C TYR A 160 -76.61 50.11 -41.93
N LEU A 161 -77.30 49.49 -40.97
CA LEU A 161 -78.33 48.48 -41.19
C LEU A 161 -79.70 49.06 -40.85
N SER A 162 -80.43 49.47 -41.88
CA SER A 162 -81.72 50.18 -41.72
C SER A 162 -82.83 49.34 -41.09
N SER A 163 -82.75 48.01 -41.20
CA SER A 163 -83.76 47.09 -40.64
C SER A 163 -83.72 46.98 -39.11
N SER A 164 -82.61 47.39 -38.48
CA SER A 164 -82.37 47.18 -37.04
C SER A 164 -81.84 48.42 -36.31
N ASN A 165 -81.76 49.59 -36.98
CA ASN A 165 -81.13 50.80 -36.46
C ASN A 165 -79.75 50.50 -35.81
N SER A 166 -78.89 49.83 -36.56
CA SER A 166 -77.59 49.36 -36.07
C SER A 166 -76.48 49.72 -37.04
N VAL A 167 -75.24 49.78 -36.57
CA VAL A 167 -74.05 49.84 -37.43
C VAL A 167 -73.24 48.58 -37.24
N GLN A 168 -72.95 47.92 -38.36
CA GLN A 168 -71.98 46.83 -38.41
C GLN A 168 -70.60 47.41 -38.67
N VAL A 169 -69.62 47.04 -37.86
CA VAL A 169 -68.21 47.39 -38.04
C VAL A 169 -67.37 46.13 -38.22
N THR A 170 -66.22 46.26 -38.87
CA THR A 170 -65.23 45.20 -38.97
C THR A 170 -64.16 45.40 -37.90
N ILE A 171 -63.99 44.40 -37.04
CA ILE A 171 -62.87 44.31 -36.10
C ILE A 171 -61.77 43.51 -36.80
N HIS A 172 -60.57 44.10 -36.89
CA HIS A 172 -59.41 43.44 -37.49
C HIS A 172 -58.81 42.40 -36.54
N ALA A 173 -58.25 41.33 -37.09
CA ALA A 173 -57.47 40.37 -36.33
C ALA A 173 -56.29 41.07 -35.65
N GLY A 174 -56.01 40.71 -34.39
CA GLY A 174 -54.90 41.25 -33.62
C GLY A 174 -54.85 40.68 -32.20
N ARG A 175 -53.90 41.19 -31.41
CA ARG A 175 -53.59 40.69 -30.06
C ARG A 175 -53.64 41.81 -29.02
N ALA A 176 -54.21 41.51 -27.85
CA ALA A 176 -54.22 42.38 -26.68
C ALA A 176 -53.68 41.68 -25.44
N SER A 177 -53.03 42.44 -24.53
CA SER A 177 -52.73 41.98 -23.16
C SER A 177 -53.53 42.78 -22.15
N ILE A 178 -54.47 42.12 -21.48
CA ILE A 178 -55.38 42.70 -20.50
C ILE A 178 -55.15 41.96 -19.18
N ASN A 179 -54.65 42.66 -18.15
CA ASN A 179 -54.37 42.08 -16.82
C ASN A 179 -53.57 40.76 -16.86
N LYS A 180 -52.50 40.73 -17.68
CA LYS A 180 -51.62 39.57 -17.90
C LYS A 180 -52.25 38.40 -18.66
N ILE A 181 -53.48 38.53 -19.17
CA ILE A 181 -54.13 37.57 -20.08
C ILE A 181 -53.90 38.02 -21.53
N ILE A 182 -53.42 37.11 -22.36
CA ILE A 182 -53.28 37.34 -23.80
C ILE A 182 -54.60 36.98 -24.48
N VAL A 183 -55.19 37.96 -25.17
CA VAL A 183 -56.44 37.81 -25.93
C VAL A 183 -56.13 37.94 -27.41
N ASP A 184 -56.25 36.82 -28.12
CA ASP A 184 -56.11 36.76 -29.58
C ASP A 184 -57.49 36.83 -30.23
N GLN A 185 -57.63 37.71 -31.23
CA GLN A 185 -58.88 37.89 -31.97
C GLN A 185 -58.65 37.70 -33.47
N PHE A 186 -59.61 37.05 -34.12
CA PHE A 186 -59.67 36.94 -35.56
C PHE A 186 -60.55 38.04 -36.13
N SER A 187 -60.34 38.37 -37.42
CA SER A 187 -61.16 39.38 -38.09
C SER A 187 -62.61 38.95 -38.08
N GLN A 188 -63.48 39.79 -37.54
CA GLN A 188 -64.90 39.51 -37.45
C GLN A 188 -65.73 40.78 -37.47
N THR A 189 -67.02 40.63 -37.70
CA THR A 189 -67.95 41.76 -37.70
C THR A 189 -68.63 41.90 -36.35
N TYR A 190 -68.69 43.13 -35.84
CA TYR A 190 -69.37 43.46 -34.60
C TYR A 190 -70.51 44.46 -34.86
N ILE A 191 -71.61 44.33 -34.13
CA ILE A 191 -72.81 45.15 -34.35
C ILE A 191 -73.01 46.05 -33.12
N ILE A 192 -73.12 47.35 -33.39
CA ILE A 192 -73.55 48.35 -32.42
C ILE A 192 -75.04 48.62 -32.68
N SER A 193 -75.88 48.30 -31.71
CA SER A 193 -77.34 48.43 -31.80
C SER A 193 -77.83 49.76 -31.21
N ASP A 194 -79.07 50.13 -31.51
CA ASP A 194 -79.77 51.28 -30.92
C ASP A 194 -78.98 52.60 -31.03
N ILE A 195 -78.47 52.84 -32.23
CA ILE A 195 -77.61 54.00 -32.48
C ILE A 195 -78.40 55.32 -32.50
N SER A 196 -77.75 56.39 -32.05
CA SER A 196 -78.30 57.75 -32.05
C SER A 196 -77.41 58.72 -32.84
N GLU A 197 -78.04 59.73 -33.46
CA GLU A 197 -77.31 60.82 -34.13
C GLU A 197 -76.44 61.60 -33.13
N ASN A 198 -75.35 62.19 -33.61
CA ASN A 198 -74.38 62.96 -32.81
C ASN A 198 -73.86 62.21 -31.57
N THR A 199 -73.66 60.90 -31.68
CA THR A 199 -73.26 60.04 -30.57
C THR A 199 -72.02 59.22 -30.94
N THR A 200 -71.04 59.19 -30.04
CA THR A 200 -69.83 58.38 -30.18
C THR A 200 -69.94 57.12 -29.34
N TYR A 201 -69.62 55.98 -29.93
CA TYR A 201 -69.60 54.67 -29.28
C TYR A 201 -68.16 54.14 -29.26
N TYR A 202 -67.63 53.83 -28.08
CA TYR A 202 -66.35 53.18 -27.88
C TYR A 202 -66.56 51.67 -27.80
N ILE A 203 -65.69 50.90 -28.47
CA ILE A 203 -65.74 49.44 -28.49
C ILE A 203 -64.63 48.91 -27.59
N PHE A 204 -65.00 48.05 -26.65
CA PHE A 204 -64.09 47.44 -25.68
C PHE A 204 -63.86 45.98 -26.01
N LEU A 205 -62.61 45.54 -25.84
CA LEU A 205 -62.24 44.13 -25.81
C LEU A 205 -62.01 43.71 -24.35
N HIS A 206 -62.70 42.66 -23.90
CA HIS A 206 -62.58 42.11 -22.56
C HIS A 206 -61.53 40.99 -22.48
N GLU A 207 -61.02 40.72 -21.26
CA GLU A 207 -60.10 39.59 -20.96
C GLU A 207 -60.59 38.23 -21.45
N ASN A 208 -61.90 38.01 -21.45
CA ASN A 208 -62.52 36.77 -21.90
C ASN A 208 -62.70 36.70 -23.44
N GLY A 209 -62.24 37.72 -24.17
CA GLY A 209 -62.34 37.80 -25.62
C GLY A 209 -63.68 38.29 -26.16
N THR A 210 -64.60 38.77 -25.33
CA THR A 210 -65.86 39.35 -25.81
C THR A 210 -65.72 40.85 -26.11
N PHE A 211 -66.66 41.36 -26.90
CA PHE A 211 -66.74 42.77 -27.28
C PHE A 211 -67.96 43.43 -26.66
N SER A 212 -67.79 44.62 -26.11
CA SER A 212 -68.87 45.49 -25.65
C SER A 212 -68.73 46.89 -26.25
N HIS A 213 -69.79 47.71 -26.16
CA HIS A 213 -69.72 49.11 -26.55
C HIS A 213 -70.39 50.01 -25.51
N SER A 214 -69.89 51.24 -25.37
CA SER A 214 -70.43 52.26 -24.48
C SER A 214 -70.23 53.65 -25.08
N THR A 215 -71.01 54.63 -24.64
CA THR A 215 -70.76 56.05 -24.95
C THR A 215 -69.77 56.68 -23.96
N ASP A 216 -69.45 56.00 -22.86
CA ASP A 216 -68.38 56.39 -21.93
C ASP A 216 -67.03 55.93 -22.46
N GLN A 217 -66.04 56.82 -22.48
CA GLN A 217 -64.66 56.53 -22.87
C GLN A 217 -63.87 55.84 -21.75
N LYS A 218 -64.43 55.72 -20.55
CA LYS A 218 -63.72 55.11 -19.41
C LYS A 218 -63.63 53.59 -19.59
N GLU A 219 -62.40 53.09 -19.70
CA GLU A 219 -62.12 51.66 -19.74
C GLU A 219 -62.53 50.93 -18.46
N PRO A 220 -63.31 49.83 -18.56
CA PRO A 220 -63.54 48.88 -17.47
C PRO A 220 -62.22 48.28 -16.93
N LEU A 221 -62.28 47.66 -15.75
CA LEU A 221 -61.11 47.01 -15.15
C LEU A 221 -60.60 45.83 -15.98
N ASP A 222 -61.53 45.10 -16.59
CA ASP A 222 -61.33 43.85 -17.35
C ASP A 222 -61.30 44.05 -18.87
N ALA A 223 -61.22 45.30 -19.34
CA ALA A 223 -61.30 45.62 -20.75
C ALA A 223 -60.42 46.82 -21.14
N ILE A 224 -60.20 46.93 -22.45
CA ILE A 224 -59.43 47.99 -23.13
C ILE A 224 -60.26 48.53 -24.29
N ILE A 225 -60.09 49.80 -24.66
CA ILE A 225 -60.69 50.34 -25.90
C ILE A 225 -59.84 49.92 -27.09
N ILE A 226 -60.48 49.34 -28.11
CA ILE A 226 -59.82 48.91 -29.36
C ILE A 226 -60.24 49.73 -30.58
N GLY A 227 -61.20 50.62 -30.42
CA GLY A 227 -61.75 51.43 -31.51
C GLY A 227 -63.05 52.10 -31.09
N GLY A 228 -63.65 52.84 -32.02
CA GLY A 228 -64.95 53.44 -31.81
C GLY A 228 -65.66 53.79 -33.12
N LEU A 229 -66.89 54.25 -32.98
CA LEU A 229 -67.74 54.71 -34.06
C LEU A 229 -68.34 56.05 -33.64
N ASP A 230 -68.09 57.08 -34.43
CA ASP A 230 -68.72 58.38 -34.32
C ASP A 230 -69.84 58.53 -35.35
N ILE A 231 -71.04 58.86 -34.87
CA ILE A 231 -72.24 59.02 -35.67
C ILE A 231 -72.55 60.50 -35.74
N GLY A 232 -72.43 61.08 -36.93
CA GLY A 232 -72.68 62.50 -37.15
C GLY A 232 -74.17 62.85 -37.25
N LEU A 233 -74.48 63.84 -38.08
CA LEU A 233 -75.84 64.39 -38.25
C LEU A 233 -76.85 63.40 -38.86
N SER A 234 -76.40 62.27 -39.40
CA SER A 234 -77.29 61.21 -39.88
C SER A 234 -76.58 59.86 -39.89
N PRO A 235 -77.20 58.78 -39.35
CA PRO A 235 -76.57 57.45 -39.32
C PRO A 235 -76.45 56.82 -40.72
N THR A 236 -77.15 57.37 -41.71
CA THR A 236 -77.14 56.87 -43.10
C THR A 236 -76.02 57.44 -43.96
N THR A 237 -75.44 58.59 -43.57
CA THR A 237 -74.48 59.33 -44.41
C THR A 237 -73.24 59.80 -43.66
N SER A 238 -73.23 59.71 -42.32
CA SER A 238 -72.17 60.26 -41.47
C SER A 238 -71.72 59.24 -40.43
N LEU A 239 -70.92 58.26 -40.86
CA LEU A 239 -70.29 57.26 -39.98
C LEU A 239 -68.77 57.39 -40.08
N THR A 240 -68.11 57.64 -38.95
CA THR A 240 -66.65 57.76 -38.88
C THR A 240 -66.12 56.75 -37.88
N THR A 241 -65.12 55.96 -38.25
CA THR A 241 -64.46 55.06 -37.29
C THR A 241 -63.38 55.82 -36.54
N LEU A 242 -63.28 55.55 -35.24
CA LEU A 242 -62.22 56.04 -34.37
C LEU A 242 -61.21 54.93 -34.18
N ASP A 243 -59.96 55.25 -34.48
CA ASP A 243 -58.86 54.30 -34.43
C ASP A 243 -58.08 54.51 -33.12
N PHE A 244 -58.22 53.57 -32.18
CA PHE A 244 -57.53 53.57 -30.90
C PHE A 244 -56.49 52.46 -30.90
N ARG A 245 -55.46 52.58 -31.75
CA ARG A 245 -54.31 51.68 -31.72
C ARG A 245 -53.52 51.88 -30.45
N TYR A 246 -53.72 50.98 -29.49
CA TYR A 246 -52.89 50.90 -28.30
C TYR A 246 -51.77 49.86 -28.51
N PHE A 247 -50.54 50.21 -28.12
CA PHE A 247 -49.53 49.20 -27.81
C PHE A 247 -49.89 48.65 -26.42
N LEU A 248 -50.64 47.54 -26.41
CA LEU A 248 -51.46 47.10 -25.29
C LEU A 248 -50.67 46.36 -24.21
N THR A 249 -50.42 47.03 -23.09
CA THR A 249 -50.25 46.35 -21.81
C THR A 249 -50.95 47.16 -20.72
N LYS A 250 -52.10 46.67 -20.26
CA LYS A 250 -52.74 47.17 -19.04
C LYS A 250 -52.23 46.29 -17.88
N GLY A 251 -51.16 46.76 -17.22
CA GLY A 251 -50.47 46.11 -16.11
C GLY A 251 -49.45 47.04 -15.46
N SER A 252 -49.29 46.99 -14.13
CA SER A 252 -48.43 47.91 -13.38
C SER A 252 -46.95 47.58 -13.57
N VAL A 253 -46.28 48.31 -14.46
CA VAL A 253 -44.80 48.29 -14.64
C VAL A 253 -44.07 48.54 -13.32
N GLU A 254 -44.68 49.28 -12.40
CA GLU A 254 -44.13 49.58 -11.08
C GLU A 254 -44.01 48.33 -10.20
N GLN A 255 -44.94 47.38 -10.30
CA GLN A 255 -44.88 46.15 -9.53
C GLN A 255 -43.75 45.22 -10.01
N ASP A 256 -43.62 45.06 -11.34
CA ASP A 256 -42.59 44.19 -11.92
C ASP A 256 -41.16 44.74 -11.65
N ILE A 257 -40.98 46.07 -11.65
CA ILE A 257 -39.71 46.71 -11.26
C ILE A 257 -39.40 46.47 -9.77
N SER A 258 -40.42 46.52 -8.91
CA SER A 258 -40.26 46.29 -7.47
C SER A 258 -39.85 44.84 -7.16
N GLU A 259 -40.49 43.85 -7.81
CA GLU A 259 -40.14 42.44 -7.66
C GLU A 259 -38.72 42.13 -8.16
N LEU A 260 -38.30 42.73 -9.28
CA LEU A 260 -36.93 42.62 -9.77
C LEU A 260 -35.92 43.26 -8.78
N GLY A 261 -36.26 44.41 -8.20
CA GLY A 261 -35.45 45.07 -7.17
C GLY A 261 -35.22 44.17 -5.94
N GLY A 262 -36.26 43.46 -5.49
CA GLY A 262 -36.15 42.49 -4.39
C GLY A 262 -35.17 41.35 -4.70
N ARG A 263 -35.30 40.75 -5.89
CA ARG A 263 -34.42 39.64 -6.33
C ARG A 263 -32.96 40.06 -6.47
N VAL A 264 -32.69 41.28 -6.94
CA VAL A 264 -31.32 41.81 -7.03
C VAL A 264 -30.72 41.96 -5.64
N SER A 265 -31.48 42.50 -4.69
CA SER A 265 -31.02 42.70 -3.30
C SER A 265 -30.68 41.39 -2.57
N GLU A 266 -31.48 40.33 -2.79
CA GLU A 266 -31.19 38.99 -2.26
C GLU A 266 -29.90 38.39 -2.85
N LEU A 267 -29.70 38.58 -4.16
CA LEU A 267 -28.49 38.12 -4.84
C LEU A 267 -27.24 38.87 -4.35
N GLU A 268 -27.32 40.18 -4.16
CA GLU A 268 -26.23 40.99 -3.60
C GLU A 268 -25.83 40.51 -2.19
N THR A 269 -26.82 40.16 -1.36
CA THR A 269 -26.57 39.60 -0.02
C THR A 269 -25.88 38.24 -0.10
N THR A 270 -26.37 37.36 -0.98
CA THR A 270 -25.79 36.01 -1.19
C THR A 270 -24.34 36.10 -1.68
N VAL A 271 -24.05 37.02 -2.60
CA VAL A 271 -22.69 37.24 -3.11
C VAL A 271 -21.77 37.77 -2.00
N ALA A 272 -22.25 38.69 -1.16
CA ALA A 272 -21.46 39.21 -0.04
C ALA A 272 -21.10 38.10 0.98
N ASP A 273 -22.04 37.21 1.29
CA ASP A 273 -21.78 36.06 2.16
C ASP A 273 -20.76 35.10 1.56
N GLN A 274 -20.88 34.80 0.26
CA GLN A 274 -19.91 33.94 -0.44
C GLN A 274 -18.50 34.55 -0.46
N VAL A 275 -18.38 35.87 -0.66
CA VAL A 275 -17.07 36.57 -0.59
C VAL A 275 -16.45 36.43 0.80
N SER A 276 -17.26 36.54 1.87
CA SER A 276 -16.80 36.32 3.25
C SER A 276 -16.29 34.91 3.47
N ASP A 277 -16.97 33.89 2.94
CA ASP A 277 -16.56 32.50 3.07
C ASP A 277 -15.29 32.17 2.28
N VAL A 278 -15.13 32.75 1.08
CA VAL A 278 -13.88 32.64 0.31
C VAL A 278 -12.70 33.20 1.11
N ALA A 279 -12.86 34.36 1.75
CA ALA A 279 -11.81 34.95 2.58
C ALA A 279 -11.44 34.07 3.80
N LYS A 280 -12.44 33.43 4.44
CA LYS A 280 -12.18 32.45 5.52
C LYS A 280 -11.41 31.24 5.01
N HIS A 281 -11.74 30.72 3.83
CA HIS A 281 -11.03 29.61 3.22
C HIS A 281 -9.58 29.97 2.88
N GLU A 282 -9.35 31.15 2.31
CA GLU A 282 -8.00 31.66 2.04
C GLU A 282 -7.14 31.74 3.30
N THR A 283 -7.72 32.23 4.40
CA THR A 283 -7.05 32.28 5.71
C THR A 283 -6.65 30.87 6.19
N LYS A 284 -7.56 29.89 6.12
CA LYS A 284 -7.26 28.49 6.49
C LYS A 284 -6.17 27.87 5.62
N ILE A 285 -6.18 28.12 4.32
CA ILE A 285 -5.15 27.64 3.40
C ILE A 285 -3.78 28.19 3.80
N ASN A 286 -3.71 29.50 4.10
CA ASN A 286 -2.48 30.14 4.54
C ASN A 286 -1.98 29.61 5.89
N GLU A 287 -2.87 29.21 6.81
CA GLU A 287 -2.49 28.55 8.07
C GLU A 287 -1.99 27.10 7.89
N MET A 288 -2.52 26.37 6.89
CA MET A 288 -2.11 24.98 6.63
C MET A 288 -0.76 24.89 5.91
N LYS A 289 -0.44 25.86 5.05
CA LYS A 289 0.81 25.89 4.28
C LYS A 289 2.09 25.70 5.12
N PRO A 290 2.34 26.46 6.21
CA PRO A 290 3.53 26.25 7.03
C PRO A 290 3.53 24.91 7.79
N LYS A 291 2.36 24.35 8.12
CA LYS A 291 2.26 23.02 8.74
C LYS A 291 2.66 21.93 7.76
N LEU A 292 2.24 22.05 6.49
CA LEU A 292 2.62 21.13 5.42
C LEU A 292 4.11 21.21 5.13
N GLU A 293 4.68 22.42 5.06
CA GLU A 293 6.13 22.62 4.88
C GLU A 293 6.92 21.96 6.02
N LYS A 294 6.52 22.19 7.28
CA LYS A 294 7.14 21.56 8.44
C LYS A 294 7.05 20.03 8.41
N PHE A 295 5.88 19.50 8.05
CA PHE A 295 5.68 18.04 7.94
C PHE A 295 6.52 17.44 6.81
N SER A 296 6.60 18.13 5.67
CA SER A 296 7.48 17.73 4.56
C SER A 296 8.94 17.69 4.99
N GLU A 297 9.39 18.67 5.78
CA GLU A 297 10.76 18.71 6.29
C GLU A 297 11.03 17.60 7.32
N GLU A 298 10.07 17.31 8.20
CA GLU A 298 10.14 16.17 9.14
C GLU A 298 10.22 14.82 8.41
N VAL A 299 9.42 14.63 7.36
CA VAL A 299 9.45 13.41 6.53
C VAL A 299 10.81 13.28 5.84
N ASN A 300 11.34 14.37 5.27
CA ASN A 300 12.65 14.37 4.62
C ASN A 300 13.78 14.07 5.61
N GLN A 301 13.76 14.65 6.81
CA GLN A 301 14.72 14.34 7.88
C GLN A 301 14.60 12.89 8.34
N SER A 302 13.37 12.39 8.49
CA SER A 302 13.11 11.00 8.89
C SER A 302 13.55 9.99 7.84
N ARG A 303 13.59 10.39 6.56
CA ARG A 303 14.13 9.64 5.43
C ARG A 303 15.65 9.74 5.32
N GLN A 304 16.33 10.53 6.15
CA GLN A 304 17.78 10.61 6.15
C GLN A 304 18.38 9.69 7.23
N ASP A 305 19.45 8.96 6.92
CA ASP A 305 20.21 8.22 7.92
C ASP A 305 21.29 9.07 8.59
N LYS A 306 21.96 8.49 9.59
CA LYS A 306 23.06 9.13 10.34
C LYS A 306 24.29 9.45 9.47
N ASN A 307 24.39 8.85 8.28
CA ASN A 307 25.48 9.07 7.33
C ASN A 307 25.10 10.10 6.26
N GLY A 308 23.90 10.67 6.33
CA GLY A 308 23.42 11.69 5.41
C GLY A 308 22.72 11.14 4.15
N VAL A 309 22.52 9.83 4.03
CA VAL A 309 21.84 9.20 2.88
C VAL A 309 20.34 9.42 2.99
N VAL A 310 19.73 10.00 1.95
CA VAL A 310 18.28 10.26 1.86
C VAL A 310 17.63 9.15 1.05
N TYR A 311 16.67 8.45 1.65
CA TYR A 311 15.95 7.34 1.03
C TYR A 311 14.68 7.84 0.33
N ASP A 312 14.17 7.15 -0.69
CA ASP A 312 12.99 7.56 -1.47
C ASP A 312 11.67 7.46 -0.68
N ALA A 313 11.58 6.49 0.23
CA ALA A 313 10.51 6.37 1.20
C ALA A 313 11.04 6.10 2.61
N LEU A 314 10.23 6.42 3.63
CA LEU A 314 10.53 6.06 5.02
C LEU A 314 10.64 4.54 5.19
N LYS A 315 9.83 3.80 4.42
CA LYS A 315 9.87 2.33 4.36
C LYS A 315 11.24 1.82 3.91
N ASP A 316 11.84 2.43 2.90
CA ASP A 316 13.15 1.99 2.40
C ASP A 316 14.24 2.18 3.45
N ARG A 317 14.17 3.26 4.24
CA ARG A 317 15.06 3.46 5.38
C ARG A 317 14.80 2.42 6.48
N LEU A 318 13.54 2.11 6.77
CA LEU A 318 13.18 1.09 7.77
C LEU A 318 13.67 -0.29 7.35
N ASP A 319 13.44 -0.66 6.09
CA ASP A 319 13.90 -1.91 5.50
C ASP A 319 15.44 -1.97 5.47
N ASN A 320 16.13 -0.85 5.20
CA ASN A 320 17.59 -0.79 5.27
C ASN A 320 18.10 -0.95 6.72
N MET A 321 17.45 -0.32 7.71
CA MET A 321 17.80 -0.50 9.11
C MET A 321 17.53 -1.93 9.58
N GLN A 322 16.41 -2.52 9.18
CA GLN A 322 16.08 -3.92 9.45
C GLN A 322 17.08 -4.85 8.78
N SER A 323 17.41 -4.65 7.50
CA SER A 323 18.41 -5.44 6.79
C SER A 323 19.80 -5.33 7.43
N ARG A 324 20.18 -4.16 7.97
CA ARG A 324 21.44 -4.00 8.72
C ARG A 324 21.40 -4.63 10.11
N LEU A 325 20.24 -4.66 10.77
CA LEU A 325 20.03 -5.46 11.98
C LEU A 325 20.10 -6.95 11.65
N GLU A 326 19.44 -7.40 10.59
CA GLU A 326 19.46 -8.78 10.10
C GLU A 326 20.86 -9.20 9.64
N LEU A 327 21.67 -8.30 9.07
CA LEU A 327 23.09 -8.54 8.77
C LEU A 327 23.97 -8.58 10.02
N ALA A 328 23.58 -7.88 11.08
CA ALA A 328 24.25 -7.96 12.38
C ALA A 328 23.86 -9.25 13.12
N GLU A 329 22.61 -9.72 12.95
CA GLU A 329 22.09 -10.99 13.46
C GLU A 329 22.61 -12.20 12.65
N SER A 330 22.91 -12.03 11.36
CA SER A 330 23.54 -13.06 10.53
C SER A 330 25.02 -13.30 10.86
N ARG A 331 25.62 -12.43 11.68
CA ARG A 331 26.96 -12.64 12.27
C ARG A 331 26.95 -13.55 13.51
N GLY A 332 25.82 -14.14 13.89
CA GLY A 332 25.82 -15.38 14.68
C GLY A 332 24.93 -15.41 15.92
N THR A 333 23.60 -15.40 15.75
CA THR A 333 22.69 -15.96 16.77
C THR A 333 21.55 -16.76 16.15
N ILE A 334 21.42 -18.02 16.59
CA ILE A 334 20.65 -19.15 16.02
C ILE A 334 19.11 -19.01 16.13
N GLU A 335 18.57 -17.91 16.67
CA GLU A 335 17.23 -17.96 17.27
C GLU A 335 16.03 -17.63 16.37
N HIS A 336 16.16 -17.05 15.17
CA HIS A 336 14.99 -16.49 14.43
C HIS A 336 14.84 -16.93 12.96
N GLN A 337 15.06 -18.21 12.64
CA GLN A 337 14.73 -18.77 11.31
C GLN A 337 13.36 -19.45 11.31
N SER A 338 12.42 -18.96 10.48
CA SER A 338 11.18 -19.66 10.15
C SER A 338 11.49 -20.82 9.19
N VAL A 339 11.06 -22.03 9.54
CA VAL A 339 11.29 -23.24 8.74
C VAL A 339 9.95 -23.78 8.27
N PHE A 340 9.71 -23.87 6.96
CA PHE A 340 8.53 -24.57 6.45
C PHE A 340 8.92 -25.90 5.81
N HIS A 341 8.00 -26.86 5.87
CA HIS A 341 8.15 -28.22 5.36
C HIS A 341 6.97 -28.55 4.45
N TYR A 342 7.26 -29.03 3.25
CA TYR A 342 6.28 -29.57 2.31
C TYR A 342 6.67 -30.99 1.93
N THR A 343 5.72 -31.92 1.93
CA THR A 343 5.95 -33.27 1.42
C THR A 343 4.83 -33.69 0.48
N SER A 344 5.21 -34.12 -0.72
CA SER A 344 4.34 -34.83 -1.65
C SER A 344 4.50 -36.33 -1.42
N SER A 345 3.48 -36.92 -0.77
CA SER A 345 3.48 -38.34 -0.41
C SER A 345 3.57 -39.27 -1.63
N PRO A 346 4.24 -40.43 -1.51
CA PRO A 346 4.20 -41.51 -2.49
C PRO A 346 2.77 -41.83 -2.91
N ASN A 347 2.53 -42.05 -4.20
CA ASN A 347 1.24 -42.43 -4.78
C ASN A 347 0.08 -41.44 -4.60
N SER A 348 0.35 -40.22 -4.15
CA SER A 348 -0.64 -39.14 -4.14
C SER A 348 -0.92 -38.58 -5.54
N ARG A 349 -0.06 -38.88 -6.52
CA ARG A 349 -0.08 -38.32 -7.86
C ARG A 349 -0.61 -39.33 -8.87
N LEU A 350 -1.49 -38.88 -9.77
CA LEU A 350 -2.14 -39.74 -10.77
C LEU A 350 -1.22 -40.10 -11.95
N SER A 351 -0.15 -39.32 -12.16
CA SER A 351 0.85 -39.50 -13.21
C SER A 351 2.20 -38.98 -12.76
N MET A 352 3.23 -39.21 -13.59
CA MET A 352 4.51 -38.51 -13.44
C MET A 352 4.28 -37.00 -13.61
N VAL A 353 4.96 -36.20 -12.81
CA VAL A 353 4.90 -34.74 -12.84
C VAL A 353 6.26 -34.15 -12.51
N ARG A 354 6.51 -32.94 -13.01
CA ARG A 354 7.74 -32.19 -12.76
C ARG A 354 7.53 -31.03 -11.79
N ASP A 355 6.32 -30.50 -11.73
CA ASP A 355 5.99 -29.29 -10.98
C ASP A 355 5.38 -29.66 -9.64
N PHE A 356 5.94 -29.10 -8.57
CA PHE A 356 5.43 -29.25 -7.22
C PHE A 356 5.12 -27.86 -6.65
N GLN A 357 3.85 -27.67 -6.28
CA GLN A 357 3.38 -26.48 -5.59
C GLN A 357 3.83 -26.54 -4.13
N ILE A 358 4.57 -25.53 -3.69
CA ILE A 358 5.14 -25.45 -2.35
C ILE A 358 4.78 -24.12 -1.69
N PRO A 359 4.83 -24.04 -0.34
CA PRO A 359 4.63 -22.77 0.37
C PRO A 359 5.60 -21.68 -0.10
N ARG A 360 5.17 -20.43 0.02
CA ARG A 360 5.86 -19.29 -0.59
C ARG A 360 7.28 -19.07 -0.01
N TYR A 361 8.28 -18.89 -0.86
CA TYR A 361 9.69 -18.74 -0.47
C TYR A 361 10.48 -17.78 -1.37
N VAL A 362 11.71 -17.44 -0.95
CA VAL A 362 12.61 -16.56 -1.69
C VAL A 362 13.48 -17.40 -2.62
N ILE A 363 13.31 -17.21 -3.93
CA ILE A 363 14.15 -17.81 -4.96
C ILE A 363 15.60 -17.33 -4.79
N GLY A 364 16.56 -18.25 -4.90
CA GLY A 364 18.00 -17.96 -4.88
C GLY A 364 18.57 -17.62 -3.50
N ALA A 365 17.79 -17.77 -2.43
CA ALA A 365 18.26 -17.51 -1.07
C ALA A 365 19.11 -18.64 -0.47
N ASN A 366 19.30 -19.75 -1.19
CA ASN A 366 19.89 -21.01 -0.68
C ASN A 366 19.24 -21.50 0.62
N SER A 367 18.02 -21.06 0.88
CA SER A 367 17.24 -21.41 2.06
C SER A 367 16.45 -22.68 1.85
N THR A 368 16.21 -23.10 0.60
CA THR A 368 15.36 -24.23 0.24
C THR A 368 16.18 -25.47 -0.11
N GLU A 369 15.88 -26.58 0.55
CA GLU A 369 16.45 -27.90 0.33
C GLU A 369 15.34 -28.83 -0.18
N VAL A 370 15.54 -29.43 -1.34
CA VAL A 370 14.60 -30.38 -1.95
C VAL A 370 15.18 -31.78 -1.86
N PHE A 371 14.34 -32.75 -1.54
CA PHE A 371 14.68 -34.15 -1.38
C PHE A 371 13.74 -35.02 -2.23
N LEU A 372 14.30 -36.00 -2.93
CA LEU A 372 13.58 -37.05 -3.63
C LEU A 372 13.87 -38.39 -2.96
N ASP A 373 12.85 -39.06 -2.40
CA ASP A 373 12.98 -40.29 -1.61
C ASP A 373 14.07 -40.22 -0.50
N GLY A 374 14.25 -39.03 0.07
CA GLY A 374 15.24 -38.76 1.12
C GLY A 374 16.64 -38.41 0.60
N ILE A 375 16.85 -38.37 -0.71
CA ILE A 375 18.10 -37.93 -1.34
C ILE A 375 17.99 -36.43 -1.63
N ARG A 376 18.94 -35.63 -1.16
CA ARG A 376 18.98 -34.19 -1.45
C ARG A 376 19.25 -33.97 -2.95
N MET A 377 18.46 -33.07 -3.55
CA MET A 377 18.51 -32.68 -4.95
C MET A 377 19.21 -31.33 -5.09
N ASP A 378 19.95 -31.14 -6.19
CA ASP A 378 20.69 -29.90 -6.44
C ASP A 378 19.89 -28.91 -7.28
N VAL A 379 19.93 -27.63 -6.89
CA VAL A 379 19.23 -26.55 -7.59
C VAL A 379 19.96 -26.22 -8.89
N GLY A 380 19.22 -26.05 -9.98
CA GLY A 380 19.75 -25.85 -11.34
C GLY A 380 20.00 -27.14 -12.12
N ASP A 381 20.35 -28.24 -11.43
CA ASP A 381 20.66 -29.53 -12.06
C ASP A 381 19.47 -30.51 -11.96
N ASP A 382 18.99 -30.78 -10.75
CA ASP A 382 17.89 -31.73 -10.51
C ASP A 382 16.52 -31.05 -10.49
N TYR A 383 16.47 -29.81 -10.01
CA TYR A 383 15.27 -29.00 -9.99
C TYR A 383 15.59 -27.51 -10.14
N ILE A 384 14.64 -26.73 -10.66
CA ILE A 384 14.71 -25.28 -10.73
C ILE A 384 13.63 -24.67 -9.83
N GLU A 385 13.97 -23.53 -9.23
CA GLU A 385 13.03 -22.68 -8.50
C GLU A 385 12.22 -21.88 -9.53
N TYR A 386 11.09 -22.43 -9.96
CA TYR A 386 10.31 -21.91 -11.09
C TYR A 386 9.55 -20.62 -10.75
N SER A 387 8.98 -20.56 -9.55
CA SER A 387 8.40 -19.36 -8.97
C SER A 387 8.54 -19.39 -7.45
N ASP A 388 8.12 -18.31 -6.79
CA ASP A 388 8.10 -18.21 -5.33
C ASP A 388 7.15 -19.22 -4.66
N THR A 389 6.41 -20.02 -5.43
CA THR A 389 5.49 -21.07 -4.96
C THR A 389 5.66 -22.40 -5.69
N VAL A 390 6.63 -22.52 -6.61
CA VAL A 390 6.77 -23.70 -7.46
C VAL A 390 8.24 -24.10 -7.59
N ILE A 391 8.52 -25.38 -7.34
CA ILE A 391 9.75 -26.03 -7.81
C ILE A 391 9.42 -26.94 -8.99
N ARG A 392 10.33 -27.00 -9.96
CA ARG A 392 10.20 -27.83 -11.16
C ARG A 392 11.41 -28.74 -11.30
N PHE A 393 11.21 -30.04 -11.26
CA PHE A 393 12.27 -31.01 -11.56
C PHE A 393 12.65 -30.97 -13.04
N THR A 394 13.93 -31.16 -13.33
CA THR A 394 14.44 -31.22 -14.71
C THR A 394 14.08 -32.54 -15.41
N PHE A 395 13.62 -33.54 -14.64
CA PHE A 395 13.15 -34.84 -15.09
C PHE A 395 11.75 -35.18 -14.56
N ASP A 396 11.10 -36.19 -15.17
CA ASP A 396 9.79 -36.68 -14.74
C ASP A 396 9.89 -37.46 -13.43
N VAL A 397 9.25 -36.95 -12.37
CA VAL A 397 9.25 -37.63 -11.07
C VAL A 397 8.20 -38.74 -11.06
N PRO A 398 8.58 -40.01 -10.79
CA PRO A 398 7.66 -41.13 -10.70
C PRO A 398 6.56 -40.90 -9.66
N LYS A 399 5.33 -41.37 -9.90
CA LYS A 399 4.22 -41.22 -8.94
C LYS A 399 4.49 -41.86 -7.57
N GLU A 400 5.35 -42.88 -7.55
CA GLU A 400 5.73 -43.65 -6.35
C GLU A 400 6.76 -42.89 -5.48
N ALA A 401 7.48 -41.92 -6.05
CA ALA A 401 8.57 -41.23 -5.36
C ALA A 401 8.03 -40.20 -4.37
N ARG A 402 8.73 -39.98 -3.26
CA ARG A 402 8.43 -38.90 -2.33
C ARG A 402 9.22 -37.66 -2.72
N VAL A 403 8.57 -36.50 -2.72
CA VAL A 403 9.27 -35.21 -2.80
C VAL A 403 9.08 -34.48 -1.49
N THR A 404 10.16 -34.08 -0.85
CA THR A 404 10.14 -33.30 0.39
C THR A 404 10.92 -32.01 0.18
N VAL A 405 10.38 -30.89 0.65
CA VAL A 405 10.99 -29.57 0.55
C VAL A 405 11.04 -28.96 1.93
N ILE A 406 12.22 -28.54 2.34
CA ILE A 406 12.48 -27.87 3.62
C ILE A 406 13.06 -26.52 3.28
N SER A 407 12.44 -25.43 3.72
CA SER A 407 13.02 -24.09 3.52
C SER A 407 13.22 -23.38 4.84
N ARG A 408 14.42 -22.83 5.03
CA ARG A 408 14.89 -22.06 6.18
C ARG A 408 14.96 -20.58 5.80
N GLY A 409 13.80 -19.92 5.72
CA GLY A 409 13.70 -18.56 5.21
C GLY A 409 12.44 -17.85 5.67
N SER A 410 12.52 -16.53 5.81
CA SER A 410 11.36 -15.70 6.09
C SER A 410 10.38 -15.77 4.92
N ILE A 411 9.10 -16.06 5.17
CA ILE A 411 8.03 -15.95 4.17
C ILE A 411 7.93 -14.46 3.81
N ILE A 412 8.54 -14.05 2.70
CA ILE A 412 8.43 -12.65 2.27
C ILE A 412 7.08 -12.45 1.60
N ASN A 413 6.21 -11.74 2.31
CA ASN A 413 4.96 -11.22 1.78
C ASN A 413 5.23 -9.91 1.03
N THR A 414 5.82 -9.96 -0.17
CA THR A 414 5.86 -8.78 -1.06
C THR A 414 5.58 -9.17 -2.50
N THR A 415 4.63 -8.47 -3.13
CA THR A 415 4.50 -8.41 -4.59
C THR A 415 5.67 -7.61 -5.15
N SER A 416 6.49 -8.24 -6.00
CA SER A 416 7.56 -7.58 -6.75
C SER A 416 7.35 -7.82 -8.25
N THR A 417 7.64 -6.82 -9.06
CA THR A 417 7.64 -6.89 -10.53
C THR A 417 9.09 -6.78 -11.01
N THR A 418 9.47 -7.57 -12.00
CA THR A 418 10.84 -7.60 -12.53
C THR A 418 10.84 -7.27 -14.01
N ASP A 419 11.66 -6.29 -14.40
CA ASP A 419 11.90 -5.90 -15.78
C ASP A 419 13.27 -6.38 -16.24
N TYR A 420 13.39 -6.83 -17.49
CA TYR A 420 14.63 -7.34 -18.07
C TYR A 420 15.03 -6.57 -19.33
N THR A 421 16.34 -6.35 -19.49
CA THR A 421 16.93 -5.98 -20.78
C THR A 421 17.95 -7.04 -21.18
N TYR A 422 18.16 -7.21 -22.48
CA TYR A 422 18.97 -8.29 -23.04
C TYR A 422 20.06 -7.74 -23.95
N TYR A 423 21.20 -8.43 -24.00
CA TYR A 423 22.22 -8.23 -25.03
C TYR A 423 21.69 -8.70 -26.41
N PRO A 424 22.32 -8.26 -27.53
CA PRO A 424 21.91 -8.67 -28.88
C PRO A 424 21.94 -10.19 -29.13
N ASP A 425 22.68 -10.96 -28.32
CA ASP A 425 22.76 -12.42 -28.38
C ASP A 425 21.66 -13.12 -27.55
N GLY A 426 20.75 -12.35 -26.94
CA GLY A 426 19.61 -12.84 -26.17
C GLY A 426 19.91 -13.15 -24.70
N LYS A 427 21.15 -12.95 -24.22
CA LYS A 427 21.47 -13.09 -22.80
C LYS A 427 20.98 -11.91 -21.99
N VAL A 428 20.58 -12.13 -20.74
CA VAL A 428 20.12 -11.08 -19.83
C VAL A 428 21.25 -10.08 -19.61
N HIS A 429 21.03 -8.81 -19.90
CA HIS A 429 21.99 -7.74 -19.63
C HIS A 429 21.69 -7.08 -18.28
N LEU A 430 20.43 -6.65 -18.10
CA LEU A 430 19.96 -5.98 -16.90
C LEU A 430 18.70 -6.62 -16.37
N GLU A 431 18.64 -6.79 -15.06
CA GLU A 431 17.43 -7.13 -14.33
C GLU A 431 17.12 -6.00 -13.36
N GLN A 432 15.90 -5.46 -13.43
CA GLN A 432 15.43 -4.38 -12.58
C GLN A 432 14.24 -4.85 -11.75
N ILE A 433 14.45 -4.98 -10.45
CA ILE A 433 13.46 -5.50 -9.52
C ILE A 433 12.77 -4.31 -8.85
N HIS A 434 11.44 -4.28 -8.94
CA HIS A 434 10.58 -3.24 -8.39
C HIS A 434 9.66 -3.85 -7.31
N GLY A 435 9.66 -3.24 -6.12
CA GLY A 435 8.82 -3.67 -5.00
C GLY A 435 9.58 -4.48 -3.94
N GLY A 436 9.47 -4.03 -2.69
CA GLY A 436 10.41 -4.42 -1.64
C GLY A 436 11.63 -3.51 -1.68
N ILE A 437 12.83 -4.07 -1.84
CA ILE A 437 14.06 -3.30 -2.09
C ILE A 437 14.27 -3.24 -3.60
N ASN A 438 14.26 -2.02 -4.16
CA ASN A 438 14.56 -1.84 -5.58
C ASN A 438 16.03 -2.20 -5.85
N ARG A 439 16.27 -3.07 -6.83
CA ARG A 439 17.59 -3.56 -7.19
C ARG A 439 17.79 -3.49 -8.70
N LYS A 440 19.00 -3.16 -9.10
CA LYS A 440 19.49 -3.26 -10.47
C LYS A 440 20.60 -4.30 -10.48
N ILE A 441 20.40 -5.41 -11.18
CA ILE A 441 21.40 -6.46 -11.34
C ILE A 441 21.91 -6.42 -12.77
N GLU A 442 23.20 -6.14 -12.92
CA GLU A 442 23.88 -6.12 -14.21
C GLU A 442 24.71 -7.38 -14.37
N HIS A 443 24.52 -8.05 -15.51
CA HIS A 443 25.15 -9.33 -15.81
C HIS A 443 26.27 -9.15 -16.84
N PHE A 444 27.44 -9.70 -16.52
CA PHE A 444 28.64 -9.67 -17.35
C PHE A 444 29.03 -11.09 -17.74
N TYR A 445 29.27 -11.29 -19.03
CA TYR A 445 29.60 -12.58 -19.60
C TYR A 445 30.98 -12.55 -20.25
N THR A 446 31.67 -13.69 -20.22
CA THR A 446 32.92 -13.89 -20.95
C THR A 446 32.66 -13.89 -22.47
N PRO A 447 33.70 -13.73 -23.32
CA PRO A 447 33.57 -13.83 -24.77
C PRO A 447 32.97 -15.15 -25.27
N GLU A 448 33.12 -16.24 -24.51
CA GLU A 448 32.54 -17.56 -24.77
C GLU A 448 31.08 -17.67 -24.32
N GLY A 449 30.54 -16.63 -23.69
CA GLY A 449 29.14 -16.52 -23.29
C GLY A 449 28.82 -17.08 -21.91
N LEU A 450 29.81 -17.32 -21.06
CA LEU A 450 29.59 -17.82 -19.70
C LEU A 450 29.43 -16.64 -18.73
N LEU A 451 28.52 -16.74 -17.76
CA LEU A 451 28.34 -15.69 -16.75
C LEU A 451 29.61 -15.60 -15.89
N GLU A 452 30.25 -14.43 -15.92
CA GLU A 452 31.52 -14.13 -15.27
C GLU A 452 31.31 -13.34 -13.98
N LYS A 453 30.42 -12.33 -14.04
CA LYS A 453 30.19 -11.44 -12.92
C LYS A 453 28.75 -10.93 -12.92
N GLN A 454 28.21 -10.75 -11.71
CA GLN A 454 27.00 -9.99 -11.47
C GLN A 454 27.31 -8.80 -10.57
N GLU A 455 26.76 -7.65 -10.93
CA GLU A 455 26.85 -6.43 -10.11
C GLU A 455 25.45 -6.02 -9.68
N ILE A 456 25.21 -6.09 -8.38
CA ILE A 456 23.92 -5.81 -7.76
C ILE A 456 24.01 -4.43 -7.14
N THR A 457 23.33 -3.46 -7.74
CA THR A 457 23.16 -2.12 -7.20
C THR A 457 21.81 -2.02 -6.51
N GLU A 458 21.83 -1.80 -5.20
CA GLU A 458 20.62 -1.53 -4.42
C GLU A 458 20.23 -0.04 -4.52
N SER A 459 18.98 0.30 -4.23
CA SER A 459 18.49 1.70 -4.22
C SER A 459 19.26 2.63 -3.28
N SER A 460 19.96 2.09 -2.28
CA SER A 460 20.86 2.81 -1.37
C SER A 460 22.18 3.26 -2.03
N GLY A 461 22.43 2.85 -3.28
CA GLY A 461 23.71 3.01 -3.97
C GLY A 461 24.77 2.00 -3.54
N GLN A 462 24.46 1.06 -2.63
CA GLN A 462 25.35 -0.03 -2.26
C GLN A 462 25.49 -1.00 -3.44
N VAL A 463 26.74 -1.29 -3.80
CA VAL A 463 27.08 -2.25 -4.85
C VAL A 463 27.62 -3.53 -4.22
N LYS A 464 27.05 -4.67 -4.60
CA LYS A 464 27.55 -6.01 -4.29
C LYS A 464 27.97 -6.69 -5.57
N THR A 465 29.07 -7.42 -5.53
CA THR A 465 29.57 -8.17 -6.69
C THR A 465 29.67 -9.65 -6.39
N ILE A 466 29.23 -10.44 -7.35
CA ILE A 466 29.41 -11.89 -7.38
C ILE A 466 30.26 -12.20 -8.61
N GLU A 467 31.41 -12.83 -8.40
CA GLU A 467 32.32 -13.22 -9.49
C GLU A 467 32.47 -14.75 -9.54
N TYR A 468 32.45 -15.31 -10.74
CA TYR A 468 32.49 -16.74 -10.97
C TYR A 468 33.84 -17.13 -11.59
N GLN A 469 34.66 -17.83 -10.81
CA GLN A 469 35.90 -18.43 -11.31
C GLN A 469 35.61 -19.83 -11.83
N ARG A 470 36.00 -20.09 -13.08
CA ARG A 470 35.68 -21.33 -13.80
C ARG A 470 36.94 -22.12 -14.14
N ASP A 471 36.78 -23.44 -14.30
CA ASP A 471 37.84 -24.30 -14.81
C ASP A 471 38.00 -24.17 -16.34
N VAL A 472 38.99 -24.87 -16.88
CA VAL A 472 39.27 -24.93 -18.33
C VAL A 472 38.15 -25.57 -19.16
N ALA A 473 37.17 -26.22 -18.52
CA ALA A 473 35.98 -26.80 -19.15
C ALA A 473 34.75 -25.88 -19.05
N GLY A 474 34.88 -24.69 -18.45
CA GLY A 474 33.81 -23.70 -18.30
C GLY A 474 32.91 -23.88 -17.07
N LYS A 475 33.25 -24.80 -16.15
CA LYS A 475 32.46 -25.05 -14.94
C LYS A 475 32.92 -24.15 -13.77
N VAL A 476 32.00 -23.65 -12.94
CA VAL A 476 32.28 -22.74 -11.78
C VAL A 476 33.04 -23.43 -10.63
N LEU A 477 34.35 -23.26 -10.52
CA LEU A 477 35.15 -23.79 -9.41
C LEU A 477 34.90 -23.04 -8.10
N ARG A 478 34.68 -21.74 -8.20
CA ARG A 478 34.64 -20.84 -7.05
C ARG A 478 33.74 -19.65 -7.36
N GLU A 479 32.93 -19.30 -6.38
CA GLU A 479 32.15 -18.06 -6.36
C GLU A 479 32.80 -17.11 -5.36
N VAL A 480 33.02 -15.87 -5.78
CA VAL A 480 33.54 -14.80 -4.92
C VAL A 480 32.42 -13.81 -4.69
N ASN A 481 31.82 -13.84 -3.51
CA ASN A 481 30.73 -12.96 -3.15
C ASN A 481 31.26 -11.85 -2.24
N ASN A 482 31.32 -10.63 -2.76
CA ASN A 482 31.81 -9.45 -2.05
C ASN A 482 33.18 -9.66 -1.37
N GLY A 483 34.07 -10.41 -2.03
CA GLY A 483 35.41 -10.75 -1.57
C GLY A 483 35.53 -11.99 -0.68
N ALA A 484 34.42 -12.67 -0.34
CA ALA A 484 34.43 -13.95 0.35
C ALA A 484 34.41 -15.11 -0.66
N ASP A 485 35.32 -16.06 -0.49
CA ASP A 485 35.51 -17.19 -1.40
C ASP A 485 34.67 -18.40 -0.96
N TYR A 486 33.81 -18.87 -1.86
CA TYR A 486 33.02 -20.09 -1.71
C TYR A 486 33.45 -21.11 -2.75
N TYR A 487 33.91 -22.27 -2.29
CA TYR A 487 34.27 -23.38 -3.19
C TYR A 487 33.01 -24.13 -3.59
N VAL A 488 32.77 -24.23 -4.89
CA VAL A 488 31.59 -24.91 -5.44
C VAL A 488 31.97 -26.37 -5.67
N LEU A 489 31.32 -27.29 -4.95
CA LEU A 489 31.50 -28.72 -5.15
C LEU A 489 30.89 -29.11 -6.50
N GLN A 490 31.72 -29.54 -7.45
CA GLN A 490 31.26 -29.93 -8.77
C GLN A 490 31.14 -31.44 -8.93
N GLY A 491 29.97 -31.88 -9.41
CA GLY A 491 29.75 -33.19 -9.99
C GLY A 491 30.38 -33.30 -11.38
N GLY A 492 31.20 -34.33 -11.57
CA GLY A 492 31.68 -34.75 -12.89
C GLY A 492 30.61 -35.55 -13.64
N ALA A 493 30.65 -35.52 -14.97
CA ALA A 493 29.67 -36.20 -15.85
C ALA A 493 29.76 -37.74 -15.83
N THR A 494 30.68 -38.31 -15.04
CA THR A 494 30.86 -39.75 -14.88
C THR A 494 31.17 -40.03 -13.41
N PHE A 495 30.20 -40.63 -12.72
CA PHE A 495 30.36 -41.17 -11.38
C PHE A 495 31.49 -42.22 -11.36
N ASP A 496 32.62 -41.91 -10.72
CA ASP A 496 33.64 -42.87 -10.32
C ASP A 496 34.04 -42.61 -8.86
N ASP A 497 33.74 -43.58 -8.00
CA ASP A 497 33.96 -43.61 -6.55
C ASP A 497 35.46 -43.46 -6.17
N THR A 498 36.35 -43.57 -7.15
CA THR A 498 37.80 -43.42 -6.99
C THR A 498 38.22 -41.96 -6.77
N ASP A 499 37.45 -40.97 -7.24
CA ASP A 499 37.75 -39.54 -7.06
C ASP A 499 37.37 -39.06 -5.63
N LEU A 500 36.33 -39.65 -5.03
CA LEU A 500 35.93 -39.42 -3.63
C LEU A 500 37.02 -39.87 -2.64
N ARG A 501 37.68 -41.01 -2.89
CA ARG A 501 38.82 -41.47 -2.08
C ARG A 501 40.08 -40.62 -2.25
N ARG A 502 40.35 -40.06 -3.44
CA ARG A 502 41.45 -39.09 -3.65
C ARG A 502 41.12 -37.72 -3.03
N ARG A 503 39.86 -37.30 -3.04
CA ARG A 503 39.35 -36.08 -2.40
C ARG A 503 39.35 -36.17 -0.86
N LEU A 504 39.13 -37.36 -0.30
CA LEU A 504 39.27 -37.62 1.14
C LEU A 504 40.72 -37.42 1.60
N THR A 505 41.71 -37.87 0.82
CA THR A 505 43.15 -37.66 1.10
C THR A 505 43.60 -36.20 0.89
N PHE A 506 42.84 -35.37 0.16
CA PHE A 506 43.11 -33.94 0.02
C PHE A 506 42.50 -33.08 1.15
N LEU A 507 41.48 -33.60 1.83
CA LEU A 507 40.83 -32.97 3.00
C LEU A 507 41.63 -33.15 4.32
N GLU A 508 42.67 -33.99 4.35
CA GLU A 508 43.59 -34.22 5.49
C GLU A 508 44.52 -33.02 5.81
N GLY A 509 44.07 -31.78 5.61
CA GLY A 509 44.92 -30.58 5.66
C GLY A 509 44.45 -29.40 6.52
N THR A 510 43.34 -29.45 7.26
CA THR A 510 42.80 -28.24 7.94
C THR A 510 42.31 -28.38 9.39
N GLY A 511 42.38 -29.56 10.00
CA GLY A 511 42.59 -29.66 11.45
C GLY A 511 41.39 -29.63 12.41
N LEU A 512 40.13 -29.77 11.96
CA LEU A 512 39.02 -30.22 12.82
C LEU A 512 38.01 -31.05 12.02
N GLU A 513 37.81 -32.31 12.43
CA GLU A 513 36.86 -33.26 11.82
C GLU A 513 35.55 -33.30 12.61
N LEU A 514 34.42 -33.15 11.90
CA LEU A 514 33.06 -33.21 12.45
C LEU A 514 32.30 -34.36 11.78
N ASP A 515 31.57 -35.14 12.57
CA ASP A 515 30.71 -36.23 12.09
C ASP A 515 29.24 -35.84 12.27
N VAL A 516 28.40 -36.05 11.26
CA VAL A 516 26.97 -35.68 11.28
C VAL A 516 26.12 -36.91 11.02
N VAL A 517 25.30 -37.27 12.01
CA VAL A 517 24.49 -38.49 12.02
C VAL A 517 23.01 -38.13 12.00
N TYR A 518 22.28 -38.69 11.05
CA TYR A 518 20.82 -38.53 10.93
C TYR A 518 20.09 -39.81 11.36
N ARG A 519 19.01 -39.64 12.13
CA ARG A 519 18.08 -40.72 12.50
C ARG A 519 16.68 -40.41 11.97
N TYR A 520 15.92 -41.45 11.65
CA TYR A 520 14.66 -41.35 10.92
C TYR A 520 13.58 -42.21 11.57
N PHE A 521 12.34 -41.73 11.52
CA PHE A 521 11.15 -42.54 11.82
C PHE A 521 10.88 -43.56 10.70
N PRO A 522 10.09 -44.63 10.96
CA PRO A 522 9.76 -45.63 9.93
C PRO A 522 9.01 -45.06 8.72
N ASN A 523 8.36 -43.90 8.88
CA ASN A 523 7.70 -43.21 7.78
C ASN A 523 8.67 -42.37 6.94
N GLY A 524 9.96 -42.28 7.28
CA GLY A 524 11.01 -41.56 6.56
C GLY A 524 11.23 -40.11 7.01
N ASP A 525 10.47 -39.62 7.99
CA ASP A 525 10.69 -38.27 8.53
C ASP A 525 11.95 -38.25 9.42
N VAL A 526 12.69 -37.14 9.38
CA VAL A 526 13.91 -36.99 10.20
C VAL A 526 13.51 -36.93 11.66
N GLU A 527 13.91 -37.92 12.45
CA GLU A 527 13.70 -37.95 13.91
C GLU A 527 14.72 -37.06 14.61
N SER A 528 16.00 -37.15 14.23
CA SER A 528 17.05 -36.29 14.79
C SER A 528 18.26 -36.11 13.86
N GLU A 529 18.95 -34.99 14.08
CA GLU A 529 20.27 -34.66 13.54
C GLU A 529 21.23 -34.54 14.72
N GLU A 530 22.30 -35.32 14.75
CA GLU A 530 23.31 -35.37 15.80
C GLU A 530 24.68 -35.01 15.21
N ILE A 531 25.36 -34.01 15.77
CA ILE A 531 26.71 -33.59 15.34
C ILE A 531 27.70 -34.02 16.42
N PHE A 532 28.72 -34.77 16.03
CA PHE A 532 29.78 -35.27 16.90
C PHE A 532 31.15 -34.70 16.55
N THR A 533 32.06 -34.68 17.52
CA THR A 533 33.50 -34.62 17.25
C THR A 533 33.95 -35.94 16.63
N ALA A 534 34.88 -35.91 15.68
CA ALA A 534 35.44 -37.13 15.09
C ALA A 534 36.65 -37.70 15.86
N GLU A 535 36.70 -37.47 17.18
CA GLU A 535 37.74 -38.04 18.05
C GLU A 535 37.52 -39.54 18.29
N GLU A 536 38.52 -40.28 18.81
CA GLU A 536 38.40 -41.71 19.15
C GLU A 536 37.20 -42.01 20.08
N THR A 537 36.75 -41.02 20.85
CA THR A 537 35.46 -41.01 21.56
C THR A 537 34.61 -39.84 21.08
N PRO A 538 33.62 -40.07 20.18
CA PRO A 538 32.79 -39.00 19.63
C PRO A 538 32.00 -38.26 20.72
N GLN A 539 32.17 -36.94 20.81
CA GLN A 539 31.41 -36.09 21.73
C GLN A 539 30.27 -35.40 20.98
N LEU A 540 29.04 -35.53 21.47
CA LEU A 540 27.88 -34.87 20.89
C LEU A 540 27.98 -33.35 21.11
N LEU A 541 28.15 -32.60 20.03
CA LEU A 541 28.23 -31.14 20.02
C LEU A 541 26.85 -30.50 19.91
N LYS A 542 25.98 -31.09 19.07
CA LYS A 542 24.65 -30.56 18.80
C LYS A 542 23.69 -31.69 18.51
N LYS A 543 22.45 -31.58 19.00
CA LYS A 543 21.36 -32.48 18.65
C LYS A 543 20.09 -31.71 18.37
N ASN A 544 19.53 -31.92 17.19
CA ASN A 544 18.19 -31.43 16.84
C ASN A 544 17.22 -32.61 16.84
N LEU A 545 16.08 -32.46 17.49
CA LEU A 545 15.00 -33.45 17.49
C LEU A 545 13.74 -32.85 16.88
N PHE A 546 13.02 -33.64 16.09
CA PHE A 546 11.81 -33.20 15.40
C PHE A 546 10.63 -34.09 15.76
N ILE A 547 9.47 -33.46 15.99
CA ILE A 547 8.18 -34.13 16.12
C ILE A 547 7.24 -33.50 15.11
N TYR A 548 6.45 -34.33 14.43
CA TYR A 548 5.58 -33.92 13.34
C TYR A 548 4.10 -34.02 13.72
N ASN A 549 3.27 -33.21 13.07
CA ASN A 549 1.82 -33.36 13.05
C ASN A 549 1.43 -34.50 12.08
N ALA A 550 0.16 -34.93 12.12
CA ALA A 550 -0.32 -36.00 11.24
C ALA A 550 -0.29 -35.65 9.75
N ASP A 551 -0.21 -34.35 9.41
CA ASP A 551 -0.07 -33.82 8.05
C ASP A 551 1.39 -33.69 7.59
N GLY A 552 2.36 -34.10 8.43
CA GLY A 552 3.80 -34.03 8.13
C GLY A 552 4.46 -32.68 8.45
N THR A 553 3.72 -31.68 8.92
CA THR A 553 4.32 -30.41 9.35
C THR A 553 5.08 -30.57 10.67
N VAL A 554 6.17 -29.83 10.87
CA VAL A 554 6.98 -29.90 12.11
C VAL A 554 6.18 -29.32 13.27
N LYS A 555 5.68 -30.16 14.16
CA LYS A 555 4.98 -29.73 15.37
C LYS A 555 5.93 -29.10 16.37
N THR A 556 7.07 -29.75 16.61
CA THR A 556 8.10 -29.25 17.52
C THR A 556 9.50 -29.52 17.01
N GLU A 557 10.40 -28.56 17.17
CA GLU A 557 11.84 -28.70 17.01
C GLU A 557 12.49 -28.49 18.38
N THR A 558 13.33 -29.41 18.82
CA THR A 558 14.14 -29.23 20.04
C THR A 558 15.61 -29.24 19.66
N VAL A 559 16.27 -28.09 19.82
CA VAL A 559 17.70 -27.92 19.58
C VAL A 559 18.42 -28.00 20.92
N ILE A 560 19.40 -28.89 21.01
CA ILE A 560 20.25 -29.09 22.18
C ILE A 560 21.68 -28.77 21.75
N TYR A 561 22.30 -27.82 22.42
CA TYR A 561 23.67 -27.41 22.17
C TYR A 561 24.35 -27.11 23.50
N ASP A 562 25.49 -27.74 23.76
CA ASP A 562 26.30 -27.53 24.97
C ASP A 562 25.49 -27.60 26.29
N GLY A 563 24.63 -28.61 26.43
CA GLY A 563 23.79 -28.83 27.62
C GLY A 563 22.61 -27.86 27.78
N GLN A 564 22.42 -26.91 26.85
CA GLN A 564 21.26 -26.02 26.83
C GLN A 564 20.29 -26.42 25.72
N GLY A 565 19.00 -26.52 26.07
CA GLY A 565 17.94 -26.86 25.13
C GLY A 565 17.05 -25.67 24.80
N VAL A 566 16.65 -25.55 23.53
CA VAL A 566 15.57 -24.66 23.09
C VAL A 566 14.55 -25.50 22.34
N GLN A 567 13.31 -25.45 22.78
CA GLN A 567 12.19 -26.07 22.10
C GLN A 567 11.34 -25.01 21.42
N LYS A 568 11.11 -25.19 20.13
CA LYS A 568 10.17 -24.42 19.31
C LYS A 568 8.94 -25.28 19.04
N ILE A 569 7.76 -24.69 19.25
CA ILE A 569 6.47 -25.30 18.95
C ILE A 569 5.82 -24.46 17.86
N PHE A 570 5.48 -25.08 16.73
CA PHE A 570 4.94 -24.40 15.57
C PHE A 570 3.43 -24.60 15.48
N GLU A 571 2.69 -23.52 15.28
CA GLU A 571 1.25 -23.52 15.01
C GLU A 571 1.01 -23.06 13.58
N TYR A 572 0.20 -23.83 12.84
CA TYR A 572 -0.07 -23.61 11.42
C TYR A 572 -1.51 -23.14 11.19
N ASP A 573 -1.75 -22.40 10.11
CA ASP A 573 -3.10 -22.09 9.61
C ASP A 573 -3.63 -23.20 8.67
N GLY A 574 -4.88 -23.07 8.23
CA GLY A 574 -5.53 -24.06 7.35
C GLY A 574 -4.93 -24.17 5.95
N SER A 575 -3.96 -23.33 5.59
CA SER A 575 -3.21 -23.39 4.32
C SER A 575 -1.78 -23.91 4.52
N GLY A 576 -1.41 -24.32 5.73
CA GLY A 576 -0.08 -24.84 6.06
C GLY A 576 0.97 -23.75 6.31
N ASN A 577 0.58 -22.48 6.42
CA ASN A 577 1.52 -21.42 6.79
C ASN A 577 1.71 -21.40 8.30
N ILE A 578 2.92 -21.05 8.77
CA ILE A 578 3.16 -20.85 10.19
C ILE A 578 2.41 -19.60 10.65
N LYS A 579 1.43 -19.81 11.51
CA LYS A 579 0.67 -18.75 12.16
C LYS A 579 1.42 -18.18 13.35
N HIS A 580 2.11 -19.04 14.11
CA HIS A 580 2.81 -18.66 15.33
C HIS A 580 3.90 -19.66 15.72
N VAL A 581 4.96 -19.19 16.38
CA VAL A 581 6.03 -20.03 16.94
C VAL A 581 6.18 -19.71 18.43
N LYS A 582 6.01 -20.71 19.29
CA LYS A 582 6.25 -20.61 20.73
C LYS A 582 7.63 -21.18 21.04
N ILE A 583 8.52 -20.34 21.56
CA ILE A 583 9.87 -20.74 21.96
C ILE A 583 9.91 -20.89 23.48
N ARG A 584 10.47 -22.01 23.95
CA ARG A 584 10.71 -22.28 25.37
C ARG A 584 12.13 -22.78 25.58
N LYS A 585 12.83 -22.22 26.57
CA LYS A 585 14.07 -22.81 27.06
C LYS A 585 13.74 -24.14 27.74
N VAL A 586 14.48 -25.17 27.38
CA VAL A 586 14.42 -26.49 27.99
C VAL A 586 15.71 -26.65 28.79
N VAL A 587 15.57 -26.76 30.11
CA VAL A 587 16.69 -27.16 30.97
C VAL A 587 16.78 -28.68 30.86
N ILE A 588 17.92 -29.18 30.42
CA ILE A 588 18.19 -30.62 30.22
C ILE A 588 19.17 -31.10 31.28
#